data_AF-A0A1B6FBT5-F1
#
_entry.id   AF-A0A1B6FBT5-F1
#
_cell.length_a   1.000
_cell.length_b   1.000
_cell.length_c   1.000
_cell.angle_alpha   90.00
_cell.angle_beta   90.00
_cell.angle_gamma   90.00
#
_symmetry.space_group_name_H-M   'P 1'
#
loop_
_entity.id
_entity.type
_entity.pdbx_description
1 polymer ?
#
loop_
_entity_poly.entity_id
_entity_poly.type
_entity_poly.pdbx_seq_one_letter_code
_entity_poly.pdbx_strand_id
1 'polypeptide(L)'
;FTQKGFLNSALCNSAIELTTKGSDIELCSVECRAYRSAEYDITISIAPLSVTDPAHDVNRKVKFNKLLQKDEDFVIDLKHNNKNIVLKANSRYKIEFSSSSS
;
A
#
# COMPACT_ATOMS: atom_id res chain seq x y z
N PHE A 1 8.52 9.65 -6.66
CA PHE A 1 8.20 10.08 -5.29
C PHE A 1 8.39 8.87 -4.39
N THR A 2 9.18 8.99 -3.32
CA THR A 2 9.38 7.91 -2.34
C THR A 2 8.92 8.43 -0.99
N GLN A 3 7.76 7.99 -0.53
CA GLN A 3 7.28 8.31 0.79
C GLN A 3 7.81 7.29 1.78
N LYS A 4 8.73 7.71 2.66
CA LYS A 4 9.11 6.92 3.82
C LYS A 4 8.08 7.17 4.92
N GLY A 5 7.08 6.29 5.01
CA GLY A 5 6.17 6.26 6.15
C GLY A 5 6.88 5.65 7.36
N PHE A 6 7.02 6.41 8.45
CA PHE A 6 7.38 5.83 9.75
C PHE A 6 6.14 5.10 10.30
N LEU A 7 5.96 3.83 9.91
CA LEU A 7 5.00 2.93 10.55
C LEU A 7 5.71 2.25 11.71
N ASN A 8 5.83 2.98 12.82
CA ASN A 8 6.49 2.45 13.99
C ASN A 8 5.51 1.61 14.82
N SER A 9 5.83 0.33 14.95
CA SER A 9 5.34 -0.65 15.93
C SER A 9 3.85 -1.01 15.89
N ALA A 10 3.58 -2.32 15.82
CA ALA A 10 2.26 -2.96 15.88
C ALA A 10 1.38 -2.72 14.64
N LEU A 11 1.40 -3.70 13.74
CA LEU A 11 0.44 -3.86 12.66
C LEU A 11 -0.98 -4.03 13.21
N CYS A 12 -1.67 -2.91 13.48
CA CYS A 12 -3.13 -2.84 13.64
C CYS A 12 -3.57 -1.44 13.21
N ASN A 13 -4.07 -1.30 11.97
CA ASN A 13 -4.81 -0.13 11.47
C ASN A 13 -4.02 1.16 11.21
N SER A 14 -2.85 1.06 10.56
CA SER A 14 -2.22 2.26 10.01
C SER A 14 -2.72 2.53 8.58
N ALA A 15 -3.09 3.78 8.34
CA ALA A 15 -3.51 4.28 7.05
C ALA A 15 -2.67 5.50 6.68
N ILE A 16 -2.28 5.60 5.41
CA ILE A 16 -1.64 6.77 4.83
C ILE A 16 -2.69 7.48 3.99
N GLU A 17 -2.94 8.75 4.28
CA GLU A 17 -3.66 9.62 3.37
C GLU A 17 -2.68 10.31 2.42
N LEU A 18 -2.92 10.16 1.12
CA LEU A 18 -2.12 10.79 0.07
C LEU A 18 -2.99 11.77 -0.71
N THR A 19 -2.48 12.98 -0.93
CA THR A 19 -3.09 13.95 -1.86
C THR A 19 -2.15 14.13 -3.05
N THR A 20 -2.62 13.81 -4.25
CA THR A 20 -1.90 14.08 -5.50
C THR A 20 -2.23 15.49 -5.99
N LYS A 21 -1.26 16.18 -6.60
CA LYS A 21 -1.46 17.53 -7.19
C LYS A 21 -0.71 17.63 -8.50
N GLY A 22 -1.34 18.23 -9.52
CA GLY A 22 -0.69 18.63 -10.77
C GLY A 22 -0.31 17.50 -11.73
N SER A 23 -0.14 16.26 -11.27
CA SER A 23 0.18 15.11 -12.13
C SER A 23 -0.28 13.78 -11.53
N ASP A 24 -0.47 12.79 -12.40
CA ASP A 24 -0.71 11.40 -12.01
C ASP A 24 0.55 10.82 -11.34
N ILE A 25 0.37 9.92 -10.37
CA ILE A 25 1.43 9.22 -9.65
C ILE A 25 1.28 7.72 -9.89
N GLU A 26 2.34 7.08 -10.35
CA GLU A 26 2.42 5.63 -10.47
C GLU A 26 3.00 5.02 -9.19
N LEU A 27 2.24 4.13 -8.54
CA LEU A 27 2.67 3.34 -7.40
C LEU A 27 3.12 1.95 -7.86
N CYS A 28 4.43 1.70 -7.74
CA CYS A 28 5.05 0.46 -8.22
C CYS A 28 5.14 -0.61 -7.13
N SER A 29 5.59 -0.24 -5.93
CA SER A 29 5.85 -1.18 -4.84
C SER A 29 5.82 -0.50 -3.47
N VAL A 30 5.73 -1.30 -2.42
CA VAL A 30 6.08 -0.90 -1.05
C VAL A 30 7.25 -1.72 -0.55
N GLU A 31 8.11 -1.07 0.23
CA GLU A 31 9.20 -1.72 0.95
C GLU A 31 8.80 -1.83 2.43
N CYS A 32 9.00 -2.99 3.01
CA CYS A 32 8.58 -3.34 4.36
C CYS A 32 9.71 -4.09 5.08
N ARG A 33 9.70 -4.05 6.41
CA ARG A 33 10.60 -4.83 7.26
C ARG A 33 9.80 -5.76 8.16
N ALA A 34 10.17 -7.04 8.18
CA ALA A 34 9.53 -8.04 9.03
C ALA A 34 9.94 -7.81 10.50
N TYR A 35 8.96 -7.78 11.39
CA TYR A 35 9.20 -7.57 12.83
C TYR A 35 9.64 -8.84 13.56
N ARG A 36 9.18 -10.01 13.12
CA ARG A 36 9.50 -11.33 13.70
C ARG A 36 9.55 -12.39 12.62
N SER A 37 10.21 -13.52 12.89
CA SER A 37 10.13 -14.68 12.01
C SER A 37 8.73 -15.30 12.11
N ALA A 38 7.93 -15.18 11.05
CA ALA A 38 6.57 -15.70 10.97
C ALA A 38 6.09 -15.74 9.52
N GLU A 39 5.00 -16.46 9.28
CA GLU A 39 4.25 -16.29 8.04
C GLU A 39 3.44 -15.00 8.11
N TYR A 40 3.62 -14.13 7.11
CA TYR A 40 2.89 -12.88 7.00
C TYR A 40 1.85 -12.99 5.90
N ASP A 41 0.59 -12.76 6.24
CA ASP A 41 -0.48 -12.46 5.28
C ASP A 41 -0.77 -10.97 5.35
N ILE A 42 -0.38 -10.23 4.31
CA ILE A 42 -0.48 -8.78 4.21
C ILE A 42 -1.47 -8.44 3.10
N THR A 43 -2.45 -7.60 3.42
CA THR A 43 -3.33 -6.97 2.45
C THR A 43 -3.11 -5.46 2.46
N ILE A 44 -2.88 -4.92 1.27
CA ILE A 44 -2.76 -3.48 1.02
C ILE A 44 -4.00 -3.03 0.26
N SER A 45 -4.77 -2.12 0.82
CA SER A 45 -5.94 -1.53 0.19
C SER A 45 -5.67 -0.08 -0.19
N ILE A 46 -5.97 0.28 -1.43
CA ILE A 46 -5.86 1.65 -1.95
C ILE A 46 -7.25 2.05 -2.43
N ALA A 47 -7.77 3.16 -1.91
CA ALA A 47 -9.10 3.67 -2.24
C ALA A 47 -9.10 5.20 -2.32
N PRO A 48 -9.89 5.81 -3.22
CA PRO A 48 -10.13 7.26 -3.20
C PRO A 48 -10.93 7.65 -1.95
N LEU A 49 -10.58 8.77 -1.31
CA LEU A 49 -11.30 9.33 -0.15
C LEU A 49 -12.50 10.20 -0.56
N SER A 50 -12.46 10.76 -1.77
CA SER A 50 -13.54 11.54 -2.35
C SER A 50 -13.64 11.19 -3.82
N VAL A 51 -14.72 10.51 -4.21
CA VAL A 51 -15.02 10.23 -5.60
C VAL A 51 -15.79 11.43 -6.14
N THR A 52 -15.10 12.51 -6.47
CA THR A 52 -15.72 13.60 -7.24
C THR A 52 -15.88 13.22 -8.72
N ASP A 53 -15.20 12.18 -9.18
CA ASP A 53 -15.27 11.69 -10.55
C ASP A 53 -15.11 10.15 -10.59
N PRO A 54 -16.09 9.39 -11.13
CA PRO A 54 -16.04 7.93 -11.23
C PRO A 54 -14.90 7.40 -12.13
N ALA A 55 -14.32 8.22 -13.01
CA ALA A 55 -13.11 7.85 -13.75
C ALA A 55 -11.87 7.71 -12.84
N HIS A 56 -11.96 8.17 -11.59
CA HIS A 56 -10.91 8.10 -10.57
C HIS A 56 -11.11 6.95 -9.57
N ASP A 57 -12.02 6.00 -9.87
CA ASP A 57 -12.30 4.84 -9.01
C ASP A 57 -11.13 3.85 -9.01
N VAL A 58 -10.15 4.14 -8.15
CA VAL A 58 -9.03 3.25 -7.83
C VAL A 58 -9.37 2.52 -6.55
N ASN A 59 -10.21 1.49 -6.64
CA ASN A 59 -10.38 0.53 -5.55
C ASN A 59 -9.51 -0.70 -5.84
N ARG A 60 -8.37 -0.81 -5.16
CA ARG A 60 -7.37 -1.85 -5.42
C ARG A 60 -6.97 -2.53 -4.13
N LYS A 61 -6.85 -3.86 -4.19
CA LYS A 61 -6.37 -4.71 -3.11
C LYS A 61 -5.23 -5.58 -3.62
N VAL A 62 -4.09 -5.51 -2.94
CA VAL A 62 -2.92 -6.35 -3.20
C VAL A 62 -2.75 -7.27 -2.00
N LYS A 63 -2.56 -8.56 -2.26
CA LYS A 63 -2.31 -9.57 -1.23
C LYS A 63 -0.89 -10.10 -1.37
N PHE A 64 -0.24 -10.31 -0.24
CA PHE A 64 1.09 -10.88 -0.15
C PHE A 64 1.11 -11.90 0.98
N ASN A 65 1.57 -13.11 0.68
CA ASN A 65 1.76 -14.16 1.67
C ASN A 65 3.18 -14.74 1.52
N LYS A 66 3.96 -14.70 2.60
CA LYS A 66 5.32 -15.25 2.62
C LYS A 66 5.79 -15.52 4.05
N LEU A 67 6.57 -16.59 4.22
CA LEU A 67 7.40 -16.80 5.39
C LEU A 67 8.62 -15.88 5.35
N LEU A 68 8.74 -14.99 6.35
CA LEU A 68 9.81 -14.01 6.44
C LEU A 68 10.61 -14.23 7.73
N GLN A 69 11.89 -13.87 7.71
CA GLN A 69 12.74 -13.85 8.90
C GLN A 69 12.63 -12.51 9.64
N LYS A 70 12.93 -12.53 10.94
CA LYS A 70 13.02 -11.31 11.74
C LYS A 70 14.01 -10.32 11.11
N ASP A 71 13.60 -9.04 11.05
CA ASP A 71 14.34 -7.92 10.50
C ASP A 71 14.67 -8.03 8.99
N GLU A 72 14.05 -8.98 8.28
CA GLU A 72 14.16 -9.11 6.81
C GLU A 72 13.46 -7.95 6.12
N ASP A 73 14.19 -7.24 5.26
CA ASP A 73 13.62 -6.26 4.33
C ASP A 73 13.04 -6.98 3.11
N PHE A 74 11.82 -6.61 2.70
CA PHE A 74 11.12 -7.22 1.58
C PHE A 74 10.28 -6.19 0.80
N VAL A 75 10.04 -6.49 -0.47
CA VAL A 75 9.31 -5.63 -1.39
C VAL A 75 8.02 -6.32 -1.83
N ILE A 76 6.90 -5.60 -1.77
CA ILE A 76 5.62 -6.03 -2.32
C ILE A 76 5.34 -5.19 -3.56
N ASP A 77 5.27 -5.84 -4.73
CA ASP A 77 4.84 -5.21 -5.97
C ASP A 77 3.34 -4.86 -5.88
N LEU A 78 3.01 -3.59 -6.14
CA LEU A 78 1.63 -3.08 -6.14
C LEU A 78 0.93 -3.28 -7.49
N LYS A 79 1.33 -4.29 -8.26
CA LYS A 79 0.78 -4.52 -9.60
C LYS A 79 -0.65 -5.06 -9.53
N HIS A 80 -1.51 -4.56 -10.40
CA HIS A 80 -2.85 -5.06 -10.65
C HIS A 80 -3.01 -5.29 -12.16
N ASN A 81 -3.41 -6.50 -12.57
CA ASN A 81 -3.49 -6.88 -13.99
C ASN A 81 -2.19 -6.59 -14.77
N ASN A 82 -1.04 -6.93 -14.19
CA ASN A 82 0.31 -6.70 -14.75
C ASN A 82 0.68 -5.22 -14.99
N LYS A 83 -0.04 -4.28 -14.37
CA LYS A 83 0.25 -2.84 -14.44
C LYS A 83 0.35 -2.25 -13.05
N ASN A 84 1.16 -1.21 -12.89
CA ASN A 84 1.22 -0.46 -11.64
C ASN A 84 -0.08 0.31 -11.39
N ILE A 85 -0.33 0.66 -10.13
CA ILE A 85 -1.51 1.42 -9.76
C ILE A 85 -1.25 2.91 -10.04
N VAL A 86 -2.12 3.53 -10.83
CA VAL A 86 -2.02 4.97 -11.13
C VAL A 86 -3.00 5.73 -10.25
N LEU A 87 -2.47 6.59 -9.39
CA LEU A 87 -3.22 7.59 -8.66
C LEU A 87 -3.34 8.84 -9.51
N LYS A 88 -4.57 9.27 -9.77
CA LYS A 88 -4.86 10.42 -10.62
C LYS A 88 -4.52 11.72 -9.94
N ALA A 89 -4.13 12.74 -10.72
CA ALA A 89 -3.84 14.08 -10.22
C ALA A 89 -5.02 14.68 -9.43
N ASN A 90 -4.73 15.63 -8.55
CA ASN A 90 -5.72 16.44 -7.83
C ASN A 90 -6.76 15.60 -7.06
N SER A 91 -6.34 14.45 -6.54
CA SER A 91 -7.20 13.47 -5.89
C SER A 91 -6.65 13.05 -4.54
N ARG A 92 -7.53 12.59 -3.65
CA ARG A 92 -7.18 12.11 -2.31
C ARG A 92 -7.38 10.60 -2.23
N TYR A 93 -6.41 9.91 -1.67
CA TYR A 93 -6.42 8.46 -1.52
C TYR A 93 -6.10 8.07 -0.08
N LYS A 94 -6.65 6.93 0.34
CA LYS A 94 -6.30 6.21 1.55
C LYS A 94 -5.59 4.93 1.15
N ILE A 95 -4.42 4.69 1.74
CA ILE A 95 -3.66 3.46 1.61
C ILE A 95 -3.65 2.79 2.98
N GLU A 96 -4.24 1.62 3.09
CA GLU A 96 -4.40 0.87 4.35
C GLU A 96 -3.61 -0.43 4.28
N PHE A 97 -2.94 -0.74 5.38
CA PHE A 97 -2.20 -1.98 5.56
C PHE A 97 -2.88 -2.79 6.65
N SER A 98 -3.25 -4.02 6.32
CA SER A 98 -3.67 -5.01 7.30
C SER A 98 -2.77 -6.23 7.19
N SER A 99 -2.33 -6.76 8.32
CA SER A 99 -1.59 -8.01 8.32
C SER A 99 -2.02 -8.92 9.46
N SER A 100 -2.00 -10.21 9.21
CA SER A 100 -1.99 -11.25 10.23
C SER A 100 -0.68 -12.02 10.16
N SER A 101 -0.24 -12.53 11.30
CA SER A 101 0.85 -13.52 11.35
C SER A 101 0.46 -14.67 12.25
N SER A 102 0.61 -15.89 11.73
CA SER A 102 0.39 -17.16 12.43
C SER A 102 1.69 -17.77 12.92
#